data_AF-A0A668S2D9-F1
#
_entry.id   AF-A0A668S2D9-F1
#
_cell.length_a   1.000
_cell.length_b   1.000
_cell.length_c   1.000
_cell.angle_alpha   90.00
_cell.angle_beta   90.00
_cell.angle_gamma   90.00
#
_symmetry.space_group_name_H-M   'P 1'
#
loop_
_entity.id
_entity.type
_entity.pdbx_description
1 polymer ?
#
loop_
_entity_poly.entity_id
_entity_poly.type
_entity_poly.pdbx_seq_one_letter_code
_entity_poly.pdbx_strand_id
1 'polypeptide(L)'
;MSGTYDDSMIDVSSDSFWEVGNYKRTVKRVDDGSRLCTDLMNCIHERARIEKAYAQQLTEWGKRWRQLVEKGPQYGTLERAWAALCTEAEKVSELHMEVKAALMGEDYEKLKNWQRESFHKQMIGGFKETKEAEDGFRKAQKPWAKKLKEVETLKKAYHTACKEEKLAASRETNSKLESNNNPEAQKKLQEKVEKCQQEVQKTKERYDKSIDELDKLTPQYMENMEQVFEQCQQFEEKRIEFFKEVLLEVKQHLDLSTNHRYQGVYHTLEDTISGTDPEEDLKWFRSNHGPGMPMNWPQFEEWSVDLNRTLSRREKKKPSEGITLTGISPAGSDQPVQPAKTSNSLTVPKAAPAGTNPFEEDDDEVEETAVEQEITVNNTVVNKEEIKTASSTEKTPDWSDEDTAGNPFSTNGEGNPFEEEPASPVVSVPVKALYDYEGQEQDELSFKAGDEFTKIGEEDDQGWCKGRLKDGKIGLYPANYVEDIQ
;
A
#
# COMPACT_ATOMS: atom_id res chain seq x y z
N MET A 1 -5.88 14.43 7.45
CA MET A 1 -6.48 15.61 8.11
C MET A 1 -7.39 15.12 9.23
N SER A 2 -7.12 15.48 10.49
CA SER A 2 -7.98 15.12 11.63
C SER A 2 -8.67 16.37 12.17
N GLY A 3 -9.91 16.60 11.74
CA GLY A 3 -10.73 17.72 12.21
C GLY A 3 -11.33 17.42 13.59
N THR A 4 -10.84 18.12 14.62
CA THR A 4 -11.57 18.24 15.89
C THR A 4 -12.82 19.09 15.66
N TYR A 5 -14.00 18.61 16.08
CA TYR A 5 -15.23 19.41 16.04
C TYR A 5 -15.11 20.60 17.01
N ASP A 6 -15.26 21.81 16.46
CA ASP A 6 -15.53 23.03 17.22
C ASP A 6 -17.02 23.37 17.04
N ASP A 7 -17.74 23.51 18.16
CA ASP A 7 -19.20 23.73 18.20
C ASP A 7 -19.50 25.25 18.28
N SER A 8 -18.81 26.03 17.44
CA SER A 8 -18.88 27.50 17.47
C SER A 8 -19.71 28.06 16.31
N MET A 9 -20.89 28.58 16.66
CA MET A 9 -21.84 29.35 15.82
C MET A 9 -22.00 28.86 14.37
N ILE A 10 -23.02 28.02 14.14
CA ILE A 10 -23.50 27.68 12.79
C ILE A 10 -24.00 28.94 12.07
N ASP A 11 -23.14 29.56 11.27
CA ASP A 11 -23.58 30.38 10.15
C ASP A 11 -24.36 29.50 9.18
N VAL A 12 -25.53 29.97 8.74
CA VAL A 12 -26.44 29.19 7.89
C VAL A 12 -25.99 29.31 6.43
N SER A 13 -24.83 28.74 6.18
CA SER A 13 -24.16 28.71 4.88
C SER A 13 -24.96 27.94 3.82
N SER A 14 -24.60 28.17 2.55
CA SER A 14 -25.11 27.45 1.37
C SER A 14 -24.97 25.92 1.42
N ASP A 15 -24.18 25.42 2.36
CA ASP A 15 -23.76 24.03 2.48
C ASP A 15 -24.63 23.24 3.48
N SER A 16 -25.63 23.90 4.09
CA SER A 16 -26.63 23.30 4.97
C SER A 16 -27.30 22.07 4.34
N PHE A 17 -27.44 20.98 5.09
CA PHE A 17 -28.09 19.73 4.65
C PHE A 17 -29.52 19.94 4.13
N TRP A 18 -30.23 20.93 4.69
CA TRP A 18 -31.62 21.25 4.36
C TRP A 18 -31.82 21.91 2.99
N GLU A 19 -30.74 22.43 2.39
CA GLU A 19 -30.80 23.02 1.06
C GLU A 19 -31.02 21.97 -0.04
N VAL A 20 -31.55 22.42 -1.19
CA VAL A 20 -32.03 21.51 -2.24
C VAL A 20 -30.88 20.75 -2.91
N GLY A 21 -30.76 19.46 -2.60
CA GLY A 21 -29.72 18.57 -3.10
C GLY A 21 -28.47 18.41 -2.22
N ASN A 22 -28.35 19.10 -1.08
CA ASN A 22 -27.15 19.01 -0.23
C ASN A 22 -27.03 17.67 0.53
N TYR A 23 -28.13 16.92 0.65
CA TYR A 23 -28.15 15.52 1.12
C TYR A 23 -27.18 14.59 0.36
N LYS A 24 -26.71 14.97 -0.83
CA LYS A 24 -25.71 14.23 -1.62
C LYS A 24 -24.41 13.95 -0.87
N ARG A 25 -24.03 14.76 0.13
CA ARG A 25 -22.87 14.44 1.00
C ARG A 25 -23.08 13.12 1.75
N THR A 26 -24.29 12.88 2.25
CA THR A 26 -24.69 11.62 2.91
C THR A 26 -24.75 10.46 1.92
N VAL A 27 -25.33 10.68 0.72
CA VAL A 27 -25.39 9.65 -0.34
C VAL A 27 -23.99 9.23 -0.79
N LYS A 28 -23.07 10.18 -1.01
CA LYS A 28 -21.68 9.89 -1.39
C LYS A 28 -20.96 9.04 -0.34
N ARG A 29 -21.25 9.21 0.96
CA ARG A 29 -20.67 8.40 2.03
C ARG A 29 -20.99 6.91 1.88
N VAL A 30 -22.13 6.56 1.27
CA VAL A 30 -22.51 5.16 0.96
C VAL A 30 -21.58 4.58 -0.12
N ASP A 31 -21.37 5.29 -1.24
CA ASP A 31 -20.40 4.89 -2.28
C ASP A 31 -18.96 4.82 -1.73
N ASP A 32 -18.54 5.86 -1.00
CA ASP A 32 -17.21 5.94 -0.36
C ASP A 32 -16.98 4.77 0.61
N GLY A 33 -18.03 4.30 1.30
CA GLY A 33 -17.96 3.16 2.20
C GLY A 33 -17.50 1.86 1.51
N SER A 34 -17.92 1.64 0.26
CA SER A 34 -17.45 0.48 -0.52
C SER A 34 -15.99 0.64 -0.93
N ARG A 35 -15.60 1.84 -1.35
CA ARG A 35 -14.20 2.18 -1.68
C ARG A 35 -13.28 1.96 -0.47
N LEU A 36 -13.66 2.44 0.71
CA LEU A 36 -12.86 2.31 1.93
C LEU A 36 -12.59 0.85 2.31
N CYS A 37 -13.46 -0.09 1.93
CA CYS A 37 -13.19 -1.52 2.10
C CYS A 37 -12.07 -1.99 1.16
N THR A 38 -12.04 -1.51 -0.08
CA THR A 38 -10.94 -1.78 -1.03
C THR A 38 -9.63 -1.14 -0.56
N ASP A 39 -9.67 0.11 -0.11
CA ASP A 39 -8.49 0.83 0.37
C ASP A 39 -7.88 0.11 1.61
N LEU A 40 -8.71 -0.42 2.52
CA LEU A 40 -8.26 -1.23 3.66
C LEU A 40 -7.79 -2.65 3.24
N MET A 41 -8.44 -3.31 2.28
CA MET A 41 -7.99 -4.59 1.72
C MET A 41 -6.58 -4.47 1.11
N ASN A 42 -6.31 -3.40 0.37
CA ASN A 42 -5.01 -3.13 -0.22
C ASN A 42 -3.95 -2.92 0.87
N CYS A 43 -4.25 -2.10 1.89
CA CYS A 43 -3.34 -1.88 3.03
C CYS A 43 -2.97 -3.18 3.77
N ILE A 44 -3.94 -4.07 4.01
CA ILE A 44 -3.70 -5.39 4.63
C ILE A 44 -2.83 -6.28 3.70
N HIS A 45 -3.10 -6.26 2.39
CA HIS A 45 -2.35 -7.03 1.41
C HIS A 45 -0.90 -6.53 1.24
N GLU A 46 -0.67 -5.22 1.20
CA GLU A 46 0.65 -4.60 1.20
C GLU A 46 1.43 -4.98 2.46
N ARG A 47 0.82 -4.89 3.64
CA ARG A 47 1.44 -5.36 4.89
C ARG A 47 1.79 -6.86 4.82
N ALA A 48 0.88 -7.70 4.34
CA ALA A 48 1.12 -9.13 4.20
C ALA A 48 2.25 -9.49 3.19
N ARG A 49 2.53 -8.62 2.20
CA ARG A 49 3.70 -8.77 1.32
C ARG A 49 5.01 -8.48 2.05
N ILE A 50 5.04 -7.50 2.95
CA ILE A 50 6.22 -7.20 3.78
C ILE A 50 6.55 -8.39 4.70
N GLU A 51 5.54 -8.96 5.37
CA GLU A 51 5.70 -10.17 6.20
C GLU A 51 6.27 -11.35 5.38
N LYS A 52 5.77 -11.57 4.16
CA LYS A 52 6.30 -12.58 3.23
C LYS A 52 7.77 -12.32 2.89
N ALA A 53 8.12 -11.08 2.53
CA ALA A 53 9.46 -10.72 2.07
C ALA A 53 10.51 -10.92 3.17
N TYR A 54 10.21 -10.51 4.41
CA TYR A 54 11.08 -10.72 5.56
C TYR A 54 11.31 -12.22 5.83
N ALA A 55 10.24 -13.03 5.86
CA ALA A 55 10.34 -14.47 6.03
C ALA A 55 11.16 -15.16 4.91
N GLN A 56 10.98 -14.75 3.66
CA GLN A 56 11.76 -15.29 2.53
C GLN A 56 13.25 -14.98 2.69
N GLN A 57 13.62 -13.75 3.07
CA GLN A 57 15.03 -13.36 3.30
C GLN A 57 15.66 -14.14 4.47
N LEU A 58 14.96 -14.31 5.59
CA LEU A 58 15.41 -15.15 6.71
C LEU A 58 15.64 -16.60 6.28
N THR A 59 14.74 -17.16 5.47
CA THR A 59 14.83 -18.54 4.96
C THR A 59 16.05 -18.73 4.06
N GLU A 60 16.30 -17.78 3.14
CA GLU A 60 17.48 -17.84 2.27
C GLU A 60 18.77 -17.66 3.06
N TRP A 61 18.81 -16.70 3.98
CA TRP A 61 19.96 -16.45 4.87
C TRP A 61 20.30 -17.69 5.70
N GLY A 62 19.31 -18.30 6.36
CA GLY A 62 19.48 -19.50 7.19
C GLY A 62 19.99 -20.69 6.38
N LYS A 63 19.33 -20.97 5.24
CA LYS A 63 19.75 -22.03 4.30
C LYS A 63 21.17 -21.83 3.77
N ARG A 64 21.55 -20.58 3.47
CA ARG A 64 22.89 -20.21 2.98
C ARG A 64 23.96 -20.40 4.06
N TRP A 65 23.75 -19.87 5.26
CA TRP A 65 24.73 -19.95 6.34
C TRP A 65 24.86 -21.36 6.91
N ARG A 66 23.76 -22.11 7.04
CA ARG A 66 23.77 -23.53 7.42
C ARG A 66 24.72 -24.33 6.51
N GLN A 67 24.60 -24.19 5.19
CA GLN A 67 25.50 -24.84 4.24
C GLN A 67 26.95 -24.35 4.26
N LEU A 68 27.21 -23.12 4.70
CA LEU A 68 28.58 -22.58 4.83
C LEU A 68 29.27 -23.06 6.12
N VAL A 69 28.50 -23.26 7.19
CA VAL A 69 28.98 -23.85 8.45
C VAL A 69 29.25 -25.35 8.26
N GLU A 70 28.29 -26.12 7.73
CA GLU A 70 28.40 -27.58 7.48
C GLU A 70 29.54 -27.97 6.51
N LYS A 71 29.93 -27.06 5.61
CA LYS A 71 31.08 -27.24 4.67
C LYS A 71 32.35 -26.56 5.16
N GLY A 72 32.30 -25.90 6.32
CA GLY A 72 33.40 -25.14 6.90
C GLY A 72 34.39 -26.01 7.67
N PRO A 73 35.41 -25.38 8.29
CA PRO A 73 36.37 -26.06 9.18
C PRO A 73 35.90 -26.12 10.64
N GLN A 74 34.72 -25.58 10.96
CA GLN A 74 34.13 -25.64 12.30
C GLN A 74 33.47 -27.02 12.50
N TYR A 75 33.52 -27.53 13.73
CA TYR A 75 32.96 -28.82 14.13
C TYR A 75 32.38 -28.77 15.55
N GLY A 76 31.64 -29.81 15.93
CA GLY A 76 31.40 -30.16 17.33
C GLY A 76 30.28 -29.37 18.02
N THR A 77 30.45 -29.06 19.31
CA THR A 77 29.44 -28.32 20.09
C THR A 77 29.28 -26.89 19.59
N LEU A 78 30.37 -26.21 19.25
CA LEU A 78 30.35 -24.85 18.73
C LEU A 78 29.74 -24.75 17.32
N GLU A 79 29.88 -25.79 16.50
CA GLU A 79 29.16 -25.90 15.21
C GLU A 79 27.65 -25.95 15.43
N ARG A 80 27.18 -26.77 16.38
CA ARG A 80 25.74 -26.86 16.74
C ARG A 80 25.20 -25.53 17.25
N ALA A 81 25.98 -24.81 18.07
CA ALA A 81 25.61 -23.48 18.56
C ALA A 81 25.49 -22.43 17.44
N TRP A 82 26.40 -22.44 16.46
CA TRP A 82 26.29 -21.54 15.30
C TRP A 82 25.13 -21.94 14.37
N ALA A 83 24.95 -23.23 14.11
CA ALA A 83 23.83 -23.76 13.31
C ALA A 83 22.45 -23.48 13.94
N ALA A 84 22.37 -23.23 15.25
CA ALA A 84 21.15 -22.84 15.94
C ALA A 84 20.64 -21.44 15.51
N LEU A 85 21.53 -20.51 15.15
CA LEU A 85 21.13 -19.20 14.60
C LEU A 85 20.41 -19.34 13.25
N CYS A 86 20.82 -20.31 12.42
CA CYS A 86 20.12 -20.61 11.18
C CYS A 86 18.72 -21.20 11.45
N THR A 87 18.59 -22.00 12.51
CA THR A 87 17.31 -22.58 12.96
C THR A 87 16.39 -21.52 13.55
N GLU A 88 16.91 -20.51 14.25
CA GLU A 88 16.13 -19.36 14.73
C GLU A 88 15.50 -18.60 13.56
N ALA A 89 16.29 -18.20 12.55
CA ALA A 89 15.80 -17.51 11.37
C ALA A 89 14.75 -18.31 10.59
N GLU A 90 14.94 -19.63 10.45
CA GLU A 90 13.96 -20.55 9.86
C GLU A 90 12.64 -20.58 10.68
N LYS A 91 12.69 -20.51 12.01
CA LYS A 91 11.48 -20.51 12.87
C LYS A 91 10.80 -19.14 13.01
N VAL A 92 11.55 -18.04 12.92
CA VAL A 92 10.97 -16.70 12.80
C VAL A 92 10.29 -16.56 11.43
N SER A 93 10.91 -17.07 10.35
CA SER A 93 10.29 -17.14 9.03
C SER A 93 8.94 -17.89 9.02
N GLU A 94 8.87 -19.08 9.64
CA GLU A 94 7.61 -19.82 9.79
C GLU A 94 6.51 -18.97 10.45
N LEU A 95 6.85 -18.24 11.52
CA LEU A 95 5.90 -17.38 12.25
C LEU A 95 5.45 -16.17 11.41
N HIS A 96 6.34 -15.49 10.71
CA HIS A 96 5.95 -14.38 9.83
C HIS A 96 5.14 -14.85 8.61
N MET A 97 5.36 -16.07 8.11
CA MET A 97 4.50 -16.70 7.10
C MET A 97 3.11 -17.06 7.64
N GLU A 98 2.97 -17.40 8.92
CA GLU A 98 1.67 -17.56 9.58
C GLU A 98 0.93 -16.22 9.74
N VAL A 99 1.62 -15.14 10.13
CA VAL A 99 1.05 -13.78 10.15
C VAL A 99 0.53 -13.41 8.75
N LYS A 100 1.35 -13.61 7.72
CA LYS A 100 0.97 -13.41 6.31
C LYS A 100 -0.22 -14.27 5.87
N ALA A 101 -0.37 -15.47 6.44
CA ALA A 101 -1.48 -16.37 6.14
C ALA A 101 -2.79 -15.88 6.78
N ALA A 102 -2.78 -15.47 8.05
CA ALA A 102 -3.95 -14.92 8.73
C ALA A 102 -4.44 -13.62 8.09
N LEU A 103 -3.54 -12.66 7.84
CA LEU A 103 -3.87 -11.38 7.18
C LEU A 103 -4.60 -11.56 5.84
N MET A 104 -4.20 -12.57 5.04
CA MET A 104 -4.76 -12.79 3.71
C MET A 104 -5.91 -13.81 3.66
N GLY A 105 -5.89 -14.83 4.52
CA GLY A 105 -6.89 -15.91 4.54
C GLY A 105 -8.08 -15.62 5.43
N GLU A 106 -7.89 -14.78 6.45
CA GLU A 106 -8.91 -14.43 7.45
C GLU A 106 -9.30 -12.95 7.31
N ASP A 107 -8.43 -12.00 7.63
CA ASP A 107 -8.79 -10.57 7.70
C ASP A 107 -9.23 -10.00 6.33
N TYR A 108 -8.41 -10.21 5.29
CA TYR A 108 -8.69 -9.75 3.92
C TYR A 108 -9.95 -10.39 3.33
N GLU A 109 -10.12 -11.71 3.46
CA GLU A 109 -11.31 -12.40 2.94
C GLU A 109 -12.56 -12.05 3.75
N LYS A 110 -12.47 -11.84 5.07
CA LYS A 110 -13.58 -11.36 5.90
C LYS A 110 -14.07 -9.99 5.41
N LEU A 111 -13.16 -9.05 5.18
CA LEU A 111 -13.45 -7.72 4.64
C LEU A 111 -14.05 -7.77 3.22
N LYS A 112 -13.50 -8.63 2.35
CA LYS A 112 -13.96 -8.88 0.98
C LYS A 112 -15.37 -9.49 0.92
N ASN A 113 -15.65 -10.47 1.79
CA ASN A 113 -16.96 -11.09 1.93
C ASN A 113 -18.00 -10.08 2.42
N TRP A 114 -17.67 -9.31 3.47
CA TRP A 114 -18.54 -8.26 4.01
C TRP A 114 -18.83 -7.15 2.99
N GLN A 115 -17.83 -6.72 2.21
CA GLN A 115 -18.03 -5.75 1.13
C GLN A 115 -19.01 -6.27 0.08
N ARG A 116 -18.86 -7.53 -0.36
CA ARG A 116 -19.75 -8.18 -1.33
C ARG A 116 -21.20 -8.30 -0.83
N GLU A 117 -21.38 -8.55 0.47
CA GLU A 117 -22.70 -8.73 1.10
C GLU A 117 -23.36 -7.40 1.50
N SER A 118 -22.59 -6.32 1.63
CA SER A 118 -23.09 -4.98 1.99
C SER A 118 -23.32 -4.06 0.79
N PHE A 119 -22.67 -4.30 -0.36
CA PHE A 119 -22.69 -3.39 -1.52
C PHE A 119 -23.04 -4.09 -2.83
N HIS A 120 -24.29 -3.97 -3.27
CA HIS A 120 -24.81 -4.68 -4.44
C HIS A 120 -24.69 -3.85 -5.72
N LYS A 121 -23.73 -4.19 -6.58
CA LYS A 121 -23.50 -3.52 -7.88
C LYS A 121 -24.73 -3.63 -8.80
N GLN A 122 -25.08 -2.54 -9.49
CA GLN A 122 -26.17 -2.51 -10.47
C GLN A 122 -25.67 -2.63 -11.92
N MET A 123 -26.52 -3.12 -12.84
CA MET A 123 -26.16 -3.29 -14.27
C MET A 123 -25.87 -1.99 -15.03
N ILE A 124 -26.17 -0.82 -14.45
CA ILE A 124 -25.95 0.51 -15.04
C ILE A 124 -24.81 1.25 -14.27
N GLY A 125 -24.05 0.51 -13.45
CA GLY A 125 -23.05 1.06 -12.53
C GLY A 125 -23.65 1.57 -11.22
N GLY A 126 -22.78 1.87 -10.26
CA GLY A 126 -23.15 2.25 -8.89
C GLY A 126 -23.68 1.08 -8.04
N PHE A 127 -23.95 1.38 -6.77
CA PHE A 127 -24.51 0.42 -5.80
C PHE A 127 -26.01 0.66 -5.58
N LYS A 128 -26.72 -0.44 -5.28
CA LYS A 128 -28.15 -0.43 -4.96
C LYS A 128 -28.45 0.44 -3.73
N GLU A 129 -27.60 0.33 -2.71
CA GLU A 129 -27.73 1.01 -1.43
C GLU A 129 -27.65 2.54 -1.61
N THR A 130 -26.67 3.01 -2.39
CA THR A 130 -26.54 4.42 -2.79
C THR A 130 -27.77 4.91 -3.57
N LYS A 131 -28.27 4.10 -4.50
CA LYS A 131 -29.48 4.43 -5.27
C LYS A 131 -30.72 4.55 -4.37
N GLU A 132 -30.89 3.63 -3.42
CA GLU A 132 -32.01 3.64 -2.47
C GLU A 132 -31.96 4.88 -1.56
N ALA A 133 -30.77 5.32 -1.14
CA ALA A 133 -30.58 6.58 -0.43
C ALA A 133 -30.91 7.83 -1.29
N GLU A 134 -30.40 7.92 -2.53
CA GLU A 134 -30.67 9.04 -3.44
C GLU A 134 -32.16 9.14 -3.79
N ASP A 135 -32.80 8.05 -4.22
CA ASP A 135 -34.23 8.06 -4.55
C ASP A 135 -35.10 8.28 -3.28
N GLY A 136 -34.62 7.89 -2.10
CA GLY A 136 -35.20 8.18 -0.79
C GLY A 136 -35.23 9.68 -0.47
N PHE A 137 -34.06 10.33 -0.40
CA PHE A 137 -33.96 11.77 -0.14
C PHE A 137 -34.68 12.60 -1.21
N ARG A 138 -34.53 12.21 -2.48
CA ARG A 138 -35.23 12.86 -3.60
C ARG A 138 -36.75 12.74 -3.49
N LYS A 139 -37.28 11.63 -2.95
CA LYS A 139 -38.71 11.48 -2.65
C LYS A 139 -39.14 12.38 -1.49
N ALA A 140 -38.33 12.47 -0.43
CA ALA A 140 -38.58 13.31 0.75
C ALA A 140 -38.57 14.82 0.44
N GLN A 141 -37.55 15.31 -0.28
CA GLN A 141 -37.36 16.74 -0.55
C GLN A 141 -38.25 17.29 -1.68
N LYS A 142 -38.69 16.44 -2.63
CA LYS A 142 -39.44 16.87 -3.83
C LYS A 142 -40.72 17.70 -3.57
N PRO A 143 -41.57 17.42 -2.57
CA PRO A 143 -42.74 18.25 -2.29
C PRO A 143 -42.36 19.66 -1.84
N TRP A 144 -41.39 19.76 -0.92
CA TRP A 144 -40.92 21.01 -0.35
C TRP A 144 -40.15 21.85 -1.38
N ALA A 145 -39.20 21.25 -2.11
CA ALA A 145 -38.45 21.93 -3.17
C ALA A 145 -39.36 22.44 -4.32
N LYS A 146 -40.46 21.73 -4.62
CA LYS A 146 -41.47 22.22 -5.57
C LYS A 146 -42.16 23.49 -5.04
N LYS A 147 -42.49 23.54 -3.74
CA LYS A 147 -43.12 24.70 -3.12
C LYS A 147 -42.15 25.87 -2.96
N LEU A 148 -40.89 25.62 -2.57
CA LEU A 148 -39.84 26.65 -2.52
C LEU A 148 -39.67 27.37 -3.86
N LYS A 149 -39.67 26.62 -4.98
CA LYS A 149 -39.61 27.19 -6.34
C LYS A 149 -40.82 28.07 -6.69
N GLU A 150 -41.99 27.80 -6.13
CA GLU A 150 -43.18 28.66 -6.23
C GLU A 150 -42.97 29.95 -5.43
N VAL A 151 -42.52 29.84 -4.18
CA VAL A 151 -42.19 30.97 -3.29
C VAL A 151 -41.14 31.89 -3.92
N GLU A 152 -40.06 31.35 -4.50
CA GLU A 152 -39.09 32.14 -5.26
C GLU A 152 -39.70 32.91 -6.44
N THR A 153 -40.62 32.28 -7.16
CA THR A 153 -41.26 32.86 -8.35
C THR A 153 -42.16 34.03 -7.92
N LEU A 154 -42.88 33.87 -6.81
CA LEU A 154 -43.72 34.91 -6.23
C LEU A 154 -42.90 36.03 -5.57
N LYS A 155 -41.75 35.72 -4.95
CA LYS A 155 -40.74 36.68 -4.49
C LYS A 155 -40.28 37.60 -5.62
N LYS A 156 -39.91 36.99 -6.76
CA LYS A 156 -39.47 37.71 -7.98
C LYS A 156 -40.60 38.59 -8.54
N ALA A 157 -41.86 38.13 -8.53
CA ALA A 157 -43.02 38.92 -8.93
C ALA A 157 -43.27 40.13 -8.00
N TYR A 158 -43.30 39.91 -6.68
CA TYR A 158 -43.48 40.96 -5.67
C TYR A 158 -42.36 42.02 -5.71
N HIS A 159 -41.09 41.59 -5.82
CA HIS A 159 -39.95 42.49 -5.98
C HIS A 159 -40.06 43.33 -7.28
N THR A 160 -40.60 42.75 -8.35
CA THR A 160 -40.82 43.47 -9.62
C THR A 160 -41.93 44.51 -9.48
N ALA A 161 -43.06 44.15 -8.86
CA ALA A 161 -44.15 45.10 -8.58
C ALA A 161 -43.67 46.28 -7.72
N CYS A 162 -42.89 46.02 -6.67
CA CYS A 162 -42.30 47.07 -5.82
C CYS A 162 -41.35 48.00 -6.59
N LYS A 163 -40.63 47.47 -7.59
CA LYS A 163 -39.76 48.26 -8.47
C LYS A 163 -40.57 49.13 -9.43
N GLU A 164 -41.66 48.58 -10.00
CA GLU A 164 -42.56 49.33 -10.87
C GLU A 164 -43.33 50.43 -10.13
N GLU A 165 -43.78 50.19 -8.90
CA GLU A 165 -44.43 51.18 -8.04
C GLU A 165 -43.51 52.37 -7.77
N LYS A 166 -42.27 52.12 -7.32
CA LYS A 166 -41.27 53.19 -7.09
C LYS A 166 -40.96 53.97 -8.36
N LEU A 167 -40.90 53.30 -9.52
CA LEU A 167 -40.72 53.96 -10.83
C LEU A 167 -41.96 54.76 -11.27
N ALA A 168 -43.17 54.35 -10.91
CA ALA A 168 -44.40 55.11 -11.16
C ALA A 168 -44.47 56.34 -10.27
N ALA A 169 -44.27 56.18 -8.96
CA ALA A 169 -44.30 57.27 -7.98
C ALA A 169 -43.23 58.33 -8.24
N SER A 170 -42.01 57.93 -8.63
CA SER A 170 -40.96 58.87 -9.05
C SER A 170 -41.34 59.65 -10.31
N ARG A 171 -41.97 59.03 -11.31
CA ARG A 171 -42.43 59.74 -12.53
C ARG A 171 -43.57 60.70 -12.23
N GLU A 172 -44.50 60.32 -11.37
CA GLU A 172 -45.61 61.16 -10.91
C GLU A 172 -45.10 62.37 -10.11
N THR A 173 -44.15 62.15 -9.20
CA THR A 173 -43.47 63.22 -8.43
C THR A 173 -42.70 64.17 -9.36
N ASN A 174 -41.90 63.66 -10.29
CA ASN A 174 -41.13 64.49 -11.22
C ASN A 174 -42.04 65.32 -12.13
N SER A 175 -43.14 64.73 -12.63
CA SER A 175 -44.11 65.45 -13.46
C SER A 175 -44.80 66.61 -12.71
N LYS A 176 -44.89 66.57 -11.38
CA LYS A 176 -45.43 67.66 -10.53
C LYS A 176 -44.44 68.83 -10.36
N LEU A 177 -43.15 68.61 -10.65
CA LEU A 177 -42.10 69.64 -10.61
C LEU A 177 -41.92 70.36 -11.95
N GLU A 178 -42.45 69.81 -13.05
CA GLU A 178 -42.39 70.45 -14.37
C GLU A 178 -43.47 71.54 -14.53
N SER A 179 -43.07 72.67 -15.11
CA SER A 179 -43.91 73.88 -15.17
C SER A 179 -45.08 73.83 -16.18
N ASN A 180 -45.32 72.69 -16.83
CA ASN A 180 -46.32 72.52 -17.91
C ASN A 180 -47.42 71.52 -17.51
N ASN A 181 -48.16 71.84 -16.46
CA ASN A 181 -49.12 70.94 -15.82
C ASN A 181 -50.41 70.75 -16.63
N ASN A 182 -50.46 69.71 -17.48
CA ASN A 182 -51.73 69.17 -17.99
C ASN A 182 -52.42 68.32 -16.90
N PRO A 183 -53.63 68.71 -16.41
CA PRO A 183 -54.34 67.96 -15.36
C PRO A 183 -54.69 66.52 -15.74
N GLU A 184 -54.94 66.25 -17.02
CA GLU A 184 -55.30 64.92 -17.51
C GLU A 184 -54.08 63.98 -17.54
N ALA A 185 -52.89 64.52 -17.83
CA ALA A 185 -51.63 63.79 -17.73
C ALA A 185 -51.26 63.48 -16.28
N GLN A 186 -51.43 64.46 -15.37
CA GLN A 186 -51.26 64.26 -13.92
C GLN A 186 -52.18 63.15 -13.39
N LYS A 187 -53.49 63.23 -13.68
CA LYS A 187 -54.47 62.20 -13.28
C LYS A 187 -54.07 60.80 -13.77
N LYS A 188 -53.63 60.68 -15.02
CA LYS A 188 -53.19 59.42 -15.63
C LYS A 188 -51.90 58.85 -15.02
N LEU A 189 -51.01 59.71 -14.50
CA LEU A 189 -49.84 59.26 -13.72
C LEU A 189 -50.27 58.77 -12.33
N GLN A 190 -51.17 59.47 -11.66
CA GLN A 190 -51.66 59.10 -10.33
C GLN A 190 -52.48 57.79 -10.36
N GLU A 191 -53.37 57.61 -11.35
CA GLU A 191 -54.05 56.34 -11.63
C GLU A 191 -53.07 55.18 -11.86
N LYS A 192 -51.90 55.46 -12.46
CA LYS A 192 -50.86 54.45 -12.66
C LYS A 192 -50.14 54.10 -11.35
N VAL A 193 -49.89 55.08 -10.46
CA VAL A 193 -49.32 54.81 -9.13
C VAL A 193 -50.27 53.93 -8.32
N GLU A 194 -51.55 54.28 -8.25
CA GLU A 194 -52.58 53.51 -7.54
C GLU A 194 -52.67 52.07 -8.07
N LYS A 195 -52.66 51.89 -9.40
CA LYS A 195 -52.66 50.56 -10.02
C LYS A 195 -51.41 49.75 -9.65
N CYS A 196 -50.23 50.37 -9.60
CA CYS A 196 -49.01 49.68 -9.17
C CYS A 196 -49.08 49.29 -7.68
N GLN A 197 -49.66 50.13 -6.82
CA GLN A 197 -49.86 49.83 -5.39
C GLN A 197 -50.81 48.65 -5.17
N GLN A 198 -51.92 48.59 -5.93
CA GLN A 198 -52.83 47.45 -5.93
C GLN A 198 -52.13 46.15 -6.36
N GLU A 199 -51.24 46.20 -7.37
CA GLU A 199 -50.47 45.03 -7.80
C GLU A 199 -49.37 44.62 -6.80
N VAL A 200 -48.74 45.59 -6.11
CA VAL A 200 -47.81 45.31 -4.99
C VAL A 200 -48.53 44.55 -3.88
N GLN A 201 -49.69 45.03 -3.42
CA GLN A 201 -50.46 44.34 -2.37
C GLN A 201 -50.90 42.94 -2.82
N LYS A 202 -51.45 42.82 -4.05
CA LYS A 202 -51.89 41.55 -4.66
C LYS A 202 -50.76 40.54 -4.89
N THR A 203 -49.54 40.99 -5.18
CA THR A 203 -48.37 40.11 -5.29
C THR A 203 -47.80 39.74 -3.92
N LYS A 204 -47.84 40.66 -2.94
CA LYS A 204 -47.48 40.40 -1.54
C LYS A 204 -48.36 39.31 -0.92
N GLU A 205 -49.69 39.46 -0.98
CA GLU A 205 -50.64 38.48 -0.43
C GLU A 205 -50.44 37.06 -0.99
N ARG A 206 -50.07 36.95 -2.27
CA ARG A 206 -49.75 35.66 -2.91
C ARG A 206 -48.41 35.09 -2.44
N TYR A 207 -47.40 35.94 -2.28
CA TYR A 207 -46.07 35.55 -1.79
C TYR A 207 -46.14 35.11 -0.32
N ASP A 208 -46.73 35.93 0.55
CA ASP A 208 -46.97 35.64 1.96
C ASP A 208 -47.73 34.32 2.11
N LYS A 209 -48.86 34.14 1.40
CA LYS A 209 -49.62 32.87 1.40
C LYS A 209 -48.78 31.66 0.95
N SER A 210 -47.85 31.83 0.01
CA SER A 210 -47.04 30.73 -0.50
C SER A 210 -45.94 30.33 0.49
N ILE A 211 -45.40 31.28 1.27
CA ILE A 211 -44.56 31.01 2.45
C ILE A 211 -45.38 30.25 3.51
N ASP A 212 -46.57 30.76 3.82
CA ASP A 212 -47.53 30.16 4.74
C ASP A 212 -47.85 28.68 4.39
N GLU A 213 -47.86 28.32 3.10
CA GLU A 213 -48.02 26.94 2.61
C GLU A 213 -46.71 26.13 2.58
N LEU A 214 -45.54 26.77 2.48
CA LEU A 214 -44.23 26.13 2.61
C LEU A 214 -43.94 25.74 4.06
N ASP A 215 -44.18 26.65 5.01
CA ASP A 215 -43.94 26.44 6.43
C ASP A 215 -44.79 25.29 6.98
N LYS A 216 -46.02 25.13 6.48
CA LYS A 216 -46.91 23.99 6.80
C LYS A 216 -46.43 22.65 6.22
N LEU A 217 -45.54 22.65 5.21
CA LEU A 217 -44.90 21.46 4.66
C LEU A 217 -43.55 21.15 5.34
N THR A 218 -42.87 22.15 5.92
CA THR A 218 -41.52 22.00 6.48
C THR A 218 -41.40 20.91 7.56
N PRO A 219 -42.30 20.76 8.55
CA PRO A 219 -42.20 19.67 9.54
C PRO A 219 -42.24 18.27 8.90
N GLN A 220 -43.16 18.06 7.96
CA GLN A 220 -43.27 16.79 7.24
C GLN A 220 -42.06 16.53 6.33
N TYR A 221 -41.49 17.60 5.76
CA TYR A 221 -40.24 17.53 5.00
C TYR A 221 -39.07 17.09 5.89
N MET A 222 -38.91 17.70 7.08
CA MET A 222 -37.87 17.35 8.05
C MET A 222 -37.97 15.88 8.47
N GLU A 223 -39.14 15.44 8.93
CA GLU A 223 -39.39 14.04 9.34
C GLU A 223 -39.00 13.03 8.24
N ASN A 224 -39.37 13.27 6.98
CA ASN A 224 -39.03 12.37 5.88
C ASN A 224 -37.53 12.40 5.51
N MET A 225 -36.83 13.53 5.69
CA MET A 225 -35.39 13.61 5.47
C MET A 225 -34.61 12.93 6.59
N GLU A 226 -35.02 13.15 7.84
CA GLU A 226 -34.44 12.53 9.03
C GLU A 226 -34.60 11.00 8.98
N GLN A 227 -35.76 10.49 8.57
CA GLN A 227 -35.98 9.05 8.38
C GLN A 227 -34.99 8.41 7.38
N VAL A 228 -34.70 9.08 6.26
CA VAL A 228 -33.74 8.56 5.26
C VAL A 228 -32.29 8.77 5.71
N PHE A 229 -32.00 9.88 6.40
CA PHE A 229 -30.69 10.15 6.98
C PHE A 229 -30.32 9.11 8.04
N GLU A 230 -31.25 8.77 8.92
CA GLU A 230 -31.07 7.78 9.98
C GLU A 230 -30.83 6.36 9.41
N GLN A 231 -31.49 6.00 8.30
CA GLN A 231 -31.16 4.76 7.57
C GLN A 231 -29.72 4.79 7.02
N CYS A 232 -29.24 5.94 6.56
CA CYS A 232 -27.84 6.13 6.13
C CYS A 232 -26.85 6.15 7.30
N GLN A 233 -27.28 6.51 8.51
CA GLN A 233 -26.49 6.43 9.74
C GLN A 233 -26.35 4.97 10.22
N GLN A 234 -27.44 4.20 10.26
CA GLN A 234 -27.44 2.79 10.66
C GLN A 234 -26.69 1.88 9.67
N PHE A 235 -26.53 2.31 8.41
CA PHE A 235 -25.66 1.63 7.45
C PHE A 235 -24.18 1.99 7.65
N GLU A 236 -23.88 3.26 7.96
CA GLU A 236 -22.53 3.74 8.30
C GLU A 236 -22.00 3.10 9.59
N GLU A 237 -22.84 3.03 10.63
CA GLU A 237 -22.55 2.44 11.94
C GLU A 237 -22.02 1.01 11.79
N LYS A 238 -22.70 0.17 11.00
CA LYS A 238 -22.27 -1.20 10.70
C LYS A 238 -20.89 -1.26 10.06
N ARG A 239 -20.53 -0.32 9.16
CA ARG A 239 -19.17 -0.26 8.60
C ARG A 239 -18.15 0.15 9.67
N ILE A 240 -18.49 1.10 10.54
CA ILE A 240 -17.59 1.57 11.61
C ILE A 240 -17.33 0.47 12.64
N GLU A 241 -18.37 -0.24 13.08
CA GLU A 241 -18.22 -1.39 14.00
C GLU A 241 -17.42 -2.52 13.36
N PHE A 242 -17.73 -2.89 12.11
CA PHE A 242 -17.01 -3.93 11.39
C PHE A 242 -15.54 -3.57 11.12
N PHE A 243 -15.23 -2.32 10.77
CA PHE A 243 -13.84 -1.87 10.62
C PHE A 243 -13.08 -1.94 11.95
N LYS A 244 -13.72 -1.58 13.06
CA LYS A 244 -13.14 -1.71 14.40
C LYS A 244 -12.89 -3.18 14.78
N GLU A 245 -13.77 -4.09 14.39
CA GLU A 245 -13.61 -5.54 14.58
C GLU A 245 -12.38 -6.06 13.81
N VAL A 246 -12.34 -5.83 12.49
CA VAL A 246 -11.23 -6.28 11.62
C VAL A 246 -9.89 -5.66 12.04
N LEU A 247 -9.86 -4.38 12.44
CA LEU A 247 -8.62 -3.74 12.91
C LEU A 247 -8.10 -4.32 14.25
N LEU A 248 -8.98 -4.88 15.09
CA LEU A 248 -8.58 -5.57 16.32
C LEU A 248 -8.08 -7.01 16.02
N GLU A 249 -8.67 -7.68 15.04
CA GLU A 249 -8.21 -9.00 14.55
C GLU A 249 -6.85 -8.90 13.87
N VAL A 250 -6.66 -7.95 12.94
CA VAL A 250 -5.36 -7.61 12.35
C VAL A 250 -4.33 -7.29 13.44
N LYS A 251 -4.69 -6.51 14.48
CA LYS A 251 -3.81 -6.26 15.63
C LYS A 251 -3.48 -7.52 16.43
N GLN A 252 -4.35 -8.52 16.46
CA GLN A 252 -4.08 -9.81 17.09
C GLN A 252 -3.14 -10.67 16.24
N HIS A 253 -3.38 -10.78 14.94
CA HIS A 253 -2.54 -11.55 14.01
C HIS A 253 -1.11 -11.00 13.89
N LEU A 254 -0.93 -9.68 13.99
CA LEU A 254 0.38 -9.04 13.97
C LEU A 254 1.19 -9.16 15.30
N ASP A 255 0.59 -9.62 16.41
CA ASP A 255 1.20 -9.51 17.75
C ASP A 255 1.96 -10.77 18.19
N LEU A 256 3.15 -10.95 17.61
CA LEU A 256 4.09 -12.00 18.00
C LEU A 256 4.63 -11.86 19.45
N SER A 257 4.47 -10.71 20.11
CA SER A 257 4.98 -10.52 21.48
C SER A 257 4.27 -11.42 22.50
N THR A 258 2.99 -11.69 22.25
CA THR A 258 2.15 -12.62 23.04
C THR A 258 2.28 -14.09 22.61
N ASN A 259 3.00 -14.36 21.51
CA ASN A 259 3.09 -15.70 20.94
C ASN A 259 4.16 -16.54 21.66
N HIS A 260 3.71 -17.53 22.43
CA HIS A 260 4.57 -18.47 23.16
C HIS A 260 5.56 -19.24 22.25
N ARG A 261 5.25 -19.45 20.97
CA ARG A 261 6.21 -20.05 20.01
C ARG A 261 7.36 -19.11 19.69
N TYR A 262 7.08 -17.82 19.47
CA TYR A 262 8.11 -16.80 19.23
C TYR A 262 9.06 -16.70 20.44
N GLN A 263 8.52 -16.68 21.66
CA GLN A 263 9.33 -16.74 22.87
C GLN A 263 10.13 -18.06 22.98
N GLY A 264 9.52 -19.21 22.64
CA GLY A 264 10.17 -20.52 22.70
C GLY A 264 11.36 -20.68 21.74
N VAL A 265 11.37 -19.99 20.59
CA VAL A 265 12.51 -19.97 19.66
C VAL A 265 13.77 -19.42 20.34
N TYR A 266 13.68 -18.27 21.01
CA TYR A 266 14.84 -17.65 21.66
C TYR A 266 15.36 -18.41 22.87
N HIS A 267 14.49 -19.03 23.68
CA HIS A 267 14.94 -19.94 24.74
C HIS A 267 15.68 -21.16 24.16
N THR A 268 15.17 -21.75 23.07
CA THR A 268 15.83 -22.89 22.40
C THR A 268 17.21 -22.51 21.84
N LEU A 269 17.35 -21.28 21.33
CA LEU A 269 18.63 -20.73 20.88
C LEU A 269 19.60 -20.53 22.05
N GLU A 270 19.15 -19.92 23.15
CA GLU A 270 19.95 -19.71 24.36
C GLU A 270 20.42 -21.03 24.98
N ASP A 271 19.54 -22.02 25.13
CA ASP A 271 19.88 -23.38 25.58
C ASP A 271 20.93 -24.04 24.67
N THR A 272 20.77 -23.91 23.35
CA THR A 272 21.69 -24.56 22.38
C THR A 272 23.07 -23.89 22.37
N ILE A 273 23.14 -22.56 22.52
CA ILE A 273 24.42 -21.83 22.64
C ILE A 273 25.08 -22.15 23.98
N SER A 274 24.32 -22.19 25.07
CA SER A 274 24.81 -22.52 26.42
C SER A 274 25.31 -23.96 26.55
N GLY A 275 24.83 -24.85 25.68
CA GLY A 275 25.31 -26.23 25.52
C GLY A 275 26.63 -26.40 24.74
N THR A 276 27.40 -25.33 24.54
CA THR A 276 28.76 -25.38 23.97
C THR A 276 29.77 -25.85 25.03
N ASP A 277 30.51 -26.92 24.74
CA ASP A 277 31.56 -27.47 25.61
C ASP A 277 32.94 -27.46 24.89
N PRO A 278 33.80 -26.46 25.21
CA PRO A 278 35.15 -26.39 24.67
C PRO A 278 36.06 -27.57 25.09
N GLU A 279 35.81 -28.22 26.24
CA GLU A 279 36.58 -29.39 26.65
C GLU A 279 36.18 -30.63 25.84
N GLU A 280 34.90 -30.80 25.51
CA GLU A 280 34.43 -31.85 24.59
C GLU A 280 35.09 -31.70 23.20
N ASP A 281 35.01 -30.50 22.60
CA ASP A 281 35.52 -30.25 21.25
C ASP A 281 37.05 -30.39 21.17
N LEU A 282 37.80 -29.87 22.14
CA LEU A 282 39.26 -30.03 22.20
C LEU A 282 39.68 -31.48 22.46
N LYS A 283 38.92 -32.23 23.26
CA LYS A 283 39.15 -33.66 23.53
C LYS A 283 38.86 -34.53 22.31
N TRP A 284 37.81 -34.22 21.55
CA TRP A 284 37.53 -34.84 20.27
C TRP A 284 38.68 -34.60 19.28
N PHE A 285 39.10 -33.36 19.08
CA PHE A 285 40.18 -33.02 18.15
C PHE A 285 41.51 -33.68 18.56
N ARG A 286 41.85 -33.66 19.86
CA ARG A 286 43.04 -34.35 20.39
C ARG A 286 43.05 -35.85 20.08
N SER A 287 41.88 -36.49 20.11
CA SER A 287 41.72 -37.92 19.89
C SER A 287 41.74 -38.30 18.40
N ASN A 288 41.14 -37.47 17.55
CA ASN A 288 40.92 -37.78 16.14
C ASN A 288 41.99 -37.22 15.19
N HIS A 289 42.68 -36.14 15.60
CA HIS A 289 43.65 -35.40 14.79
C HIS A 289 44.95 -35.03 15.54
N GLY A 290 45.07 -35.41 16.81
CA GLY A 290 46.18 -35.02 17.69
C GLY A 290 46.86 -36.17 18.42
N PRO A 291 47.59 -35.89 19.52
CA PRO A 291 48.38 -36.89 20.26
C PRO A 291 47.59 -38.03 20.94
N GLY A 292 46.26 -38.06 20.83
CA GLY A 292 45.44 -39.20 21.24
C GLY A 292 45.27 -40.28 20.15
N MET A 293 45.66 -40.00 18.90
CA MET A 293 45.62 -40.98 17.81
C MET A 293 46.58 -42.14 18.08
N PRO A 294 46.22 -43.39 17.74
CA PRO A 294 47.10 -44.55 17.89
C PRO A 294 48.27 -44.46 16.90
N MET A 295 49.50 -44.61 17.41
CA MET A 295 50.73 -44.65 16.61
C MET A 295 51.42 -46.01 16.70
N ASN A 296 51.59 -46.66 15.55
CA ASN A 296 52.44 -47.84 15.41
C ASN A 296 53.90 -47.40 15.35
N TRP A 297 54.51 -47.17 16.51
CA TRP A 297 55.92 -46.83 16.62
C TRP A 297 56.81 -47.91 16.00
N PRO A 298 57.94 -47.55 15.34
CA PRO A 298 58.86 -48.53 14.77
C PRO A 298 59.33 -49.57 15.80
N GLN A 299 59.15 -50.84 15.46
CA GLN A 299 59.68 -51.98 16.22
C GLN A 299 60.67 -52.75 15.35
N PHE A 300 61.32 -53.77 15.93
CA PHE A 300 62.21 -54.63 15.16
C PHE A 300 61.40 -55.54 14.22
N GLU A 301 61.61 -55.39 12.92
CA GLU A 301 61.02 -56.25 11.89
C GLU A 301 62.03 -57.33 11.47
N GLU A 302 61.64 -58.61 11.54
CA GLU A 302 62.49 -59.70 11.05
C GLU A 302 62.56 -59.70 9.52
N TRP A 303 63.79 -59.70 8.98
CA TRP A 303 64.00 -59.79 7.54
C TRP A 303 63.56 -61.15 7.01
N SER A 304 62.64 -61.14 6.05
CA SER A 304 62.13 -62.33 5.37
C SER A 304 62.13 -62.14 3.85
N VAL A 305 62.30 -63.24 3.11
CA VAL A 305 62.42 -63.22 1.64
C VAL A 305 61.14 -62.71 0.96
N ASP A 306 59.97 -62.95 1.56
CA ASP A 306 58.68 -62.47 1.05
C ASP A 306 58.47 -60.95 1.21
N LEU A 307 59.22 -60.27 2.09
CA LEU A 307 59.05 -58.83 2.36
C LEU A 307 59.27 -57.97 1.09
N ASN A 308 60.12 -58.44 0.17
CA ASN A 308 60.36 -57.83 -1.14
C ASN A 308 59.14 -57.81 -2.07
N ARG A 309 58.08 -58.60 -1.80
CA ARG A 309 56.83 -58.57 -2.58
C ARG A 309 55.83 -57.54 -2.05
N THR A 310 55.85 -57.26 -0.76
CA THR A 310 54.80 -56.47 -0.09
C THR A 310 55.00 -54.96 -0.27
N LEU A 311 56.24 -54.48 -0.31
CA LEU A 311 56.59 -53.05 -0.41
C LEU A 311 56.02 -52.37 -1.67
N SER A 312 55.84 -53.10 -2.78
CA SER A 312 55.28 -52.58 -4.03
C SER A 312 53.75 -52.46 -4.04
N ARG A 313 53.04 -52.93 -3.00
CA ARG A 313 51.56 -52.97 -2.98
C ARG A 313 50.95 -52.27 -1.76
N ARG A 314 51.23 -50.97 -1.65
CA ARG A 314 50.60 -50.08 -0.67
C ARG A 314 49.14 -49.78 -1.06
N GLU A 315 48.23 -50.71 -0.76
CA GLU A 315 46.80 -50.55 -1.08
C GLU A 315 46.18 -49.36 -0.32
N LYS A 316 45.53 -48.47 -1.07
CA LYS A 316 44.73 -47.37 -0.49
C LYS A 316 43.45 -47.94 0.10
N LYS A 317 43.42 -48.16 1.42
CA LYS A 317 42.14 -48.33 2.14
C LYS A 317 41.32 -47.04 1.99
N LYS A 318 40.09 -47.16 1.45
CA LYS A 318 39.04 -46.17 1.68
C LYS A 318 38.59 -46.23 3.15
N PRO A 319 38.05 -45.14 3.73
CA PRO A 319 37.27 -45.26 4.95
C PRO A 319 36.01 -46.10 4.66
N SER A 320 35.67 -47.00 5.58
CA SER A 320 34.43 -47.75 5.59
C SER A 320 33.95 -47.89 7.03
N GLU A 321 32.77 -47.37 7.31
CA GLU A 321 32.08 -47.56 8.59
C GLU A 321 31.63 -49.01 8.78
N GLY A 322 31.08 -49.33 9.96
CA GLY A 322 30.05 -50.39 10.05
C GLY A 322 30.53 -51.84 10.11
N ILE A 323 31.27 -52.18 11.19
CA ILE A 323 31.03 -53.36 12.04
C ILE A 323 30.87 -54.74 11.35
N THR A 324 31.71 -55.71 11.74
CA THR A 324 31.28 -57.12 11.78
C THR A 324 31.93 -57.82 12.97
N LEU A 325 31.11 -58.43 13.83
CA LEU A 325 31.56 -59.14 15.03
C LEU A 325 31.94 -60.59 14.69
N THR A 326 33.01 -61.12 15.29
CA THR A 326 33.37 -62.55 15.20
C THR A 326 33.25 -63.25 16.55
N GLY A 327 32.66 -64.44 16.53
CA GLY A 327 32.54 -65.35 17.67
C GLY A 327 32.48 -66.80 17.20
N ILE A 328 33.43 -67.61 17.66
CA ILE A 328 33.61 -69.04 17.34
C ILE A 328 33.35 -69.81 18.67
N SER A 329 32.83 -71.04 18.74
CA SER A 329 33.30 -72.29 18.09
C SER A 329 32.29 -73.46 18.29
N PRO A 330 32.52 -74.68 17.76
CA PRO A 330 31.46 -75.67 17.50
C PRO A 330 31.42 -76.90 18.44
N ALA A 331 30.29 -77.64 18.43
CA ALA A 331 30.18 -79.09 18.69
C ALA A 331 28.80 -79.66 18.28
N GLY A 332 28.70 -80.96 18.01
CA GLY A 332 27.43 -81.72 17.96
C GLY A 332 26.96 -82.18 16.57
N SER A 333 26.34 -83.37 16.50
CA SER A 333 25.91 -84.04 15.26
C SER A 333 24.40 -84.34 15.19
N ASP A 334 23.99 -84.79 14.01
CA ASP A 334 22.79 -85.58 13.69
C ASP A 334 21.45 -84.90 13.34
N GLN A 335 20.73 -85.61 12.47
CA GLN A 335 19.45 -85.30 11.80
C GLN A 335 18.26 -85.95 12.53
N PRO A 336 17.00 -85.74 12.09
CA PRO A 336 16.36 -84.55 11.48
C PRO A 336 15.04 -84.20 12.24
N VAL A 337 14.16 -83.37 11.67
CA VAL A 337 12.68 -83.59 11.51
C VAL A 337 11.94 -82.27 11.17
N GLN A 338 10.96 -82.34 10.26
CA GLN A 338 9.94 -81.31 9.92
C GLN A 338 8.60 -81.64 10.64
N PRO A 339 7.57 -80.77 10.76
CA PRO A 339 7.15 -79.70 9.83
C PRO A 339 6.75 -78.39 10.59
N ALA A 340 5.94 -77.43 10.12
CA ALA A 340 5.13 -77.28 8.91
C ALA A 340 4.89 -75.79 8.53
N LYS A 341 4.62 -75.53 7.24
CA LYS A 341 3.66 -74.50 6.78
C LYS A 341 2.95 -75.02 5.51
N THR A 342 1.65 -74.76 5.40
CA THR A 342 0.85 -74.89 4.16
C THR A 342 0.23 -73.52 3.88
N SER A 343 0.55 -72.77 2.83
CA SER A 343 0.57 -73.05 1.37
C SER A 343 -0.80 -72.95 0.71
N ASN A 344 -0.99 -71.87 -0.08
CA ASN A 344 -1.59 -71.83 -1.43
C ASN A 344 -2.03 -70.38 -1.80
N SER A 345 -2.01 -69.91 -3.06
CA SER A 345 -1.20 -70.29 -4.24
C SER A 345 -1.38 -69.24 -5.39
N LEU A 346 -0.64 -69.42 -6.50
CA LEU A 346 -0.91 -68.89 -7.86
C LEU A 346 -0.66 -67.39 -8.18
N THR A 347 0.63 -67.09 -8.37
CA THR A 347 1.28 -66.54 -9.61
C THR A 347 0.44 -66.35 -10.90
N VAL A 348 0.81 -65.58 -11.93
CA VAL A 348 1.72 -64.41 -12.24
C VAL A 348 1.65 -64.27 -13.80
N PRO A 349 1.76 -63.10 -14.49
CA PRO A 349 2.89 -62.14 -14.49
C PRO A 349 2.37 -60.69 -14.28
N LYS A 350 2.87 -59.54 -14.81
CA LYS A 350 3.89 -59.21 -15.83
C LYS A 350 4.41 -57.76 -15.66
N ALA A 351 5.63 -57.50 -16.15
CA ALA A 351 6.30 -56.21 -16.36
C ALA A 351 6.78 -55.46 -15.09
N ALA A 352 7.85 -54.70 -15.30
CA ALA A 352 8.62 -53.90 -14.34
C ALA A 352 9.57 -52.99 -15.15
N PRO A 353 10.32 -52.04 -14.55
CA PRO A 353 10.20 -51.49 -13.20
C PRO A 353 9.85 -49.98 -13.21
N ALA A 354 9.49 -49.42 -12.06
CA ALA A 354 9.47 -47.97 -11.85
C ALA A 354 9.88 -47.64 -10.40
N GLY A 355 10.72 -46.62 -10.24
CA GLY A 355 11.26 -46.21 -8.94
C GLY A 355 12.20 -45.01 -9.07
N THR A 356 11.61 -43.82 -9.07
CA THR A 356 12.28 -42.50 -9.00
C THR A 356 11.34 -41.52 -8.30
N ASN A 357 11.89 -40.42 -7.79
CA ASN A 357 11.16 -39.45 -6.97
C ASN A 357 10.20 -38.58 -7.80
N PRO A 358 9.07 -38.12 -7.22
CA PRO A 358 8.22 -37.07 -7.79
C PRO A 358 8.49 -35.71 -7.14
N PHE A 359 9.38 -34.93 -7.74
CA PHE A 359 9.48 -33.46 -7.59
C PHE A 359 10.29 -32.93 -8.79
N GLU A 360 10.09 -31.66 -9.17
CA GLU A 360 10.24 -31.16 -10.55
C GLU A 360 9.11 -31.73 -11.46
N GLU A 361 8.41 -30.95 -12.30
CA GLU A 361 8.30 -29.49 -12.50
C GLU A 361 6.95 -29.25 -13.22
N ASP A 362 6.26 -28.12 -12.97
CA ASP A 362 5.14 -27.61 -13.79
C ASP A 362 4.88 -26.14 -13.39
N ASP A 363 5.43 -25.20 -14.18
CA ASP A 363 5.08 -23.77 -14.12
C ASP A 363 3.97 -23.48 -15.15
N ASP A 364 2.75 -23.17 -14.68
CA ASP A 364 1.67 -22.68 -15.54
C ASP A 364 1.74 -21.14 -15.67
N GLU A 365 2.41 -20.65 -16.72
CA GLU A 365 2.27 -19.26 -17.17
C GLU A 365 0.85 -19.02 -17.71
N VAL A 366 0.21 -17.90 -17.32
CA VAL A 366 -1.14 -17.55 -17.77
C VAL A 366 -1.09 -16.44 -18.80
N GLU A 367 -1.15 -16.80 -20.10
CA GLU A 367 -1.29 -15.81 -21.19
C GLU A 367 -2.64 -15.08 -21.12
N GLU A 368 -2.64 -13.76 -20.90
CA GLU A 368 -3.79 -12.91 -21.24
C GLU A 368 -3.79 -12.59 -22.74
N THR A 369 -4.75 -13.16 -23.47
CA THR A 369 -4.91 -12.93 -24.92
C THR A 369 -5.67 -11.63 -25.20
N ALA A 370 -4.92 -10.56 -25.47
CA ALA A 370 -5.49 -9.29 -25.94
C ALA A 370 -6.12 -9.45 -27.34
N VAL A 371 -7.40 -9.08 -27.48
CA VAL A 371 -8.11 -9.09 -28.76
C VAL A 371 -8.10 -7.69 -29.38
N GLU A 372 -7.36 -7.51 -30.46
CA GLU A 372 -7.40 -6.29 -31.25
C GLU A 372 -8.75 -6.12 -31.96
N GLN A 373 -9.27 -4.88 -32.00
CA GLN A 373 -10.29 -4.47 -32.94
C GLN A 373 -9.87 -3.16 -33.62
N GLU A 374 -9.68 -3.21 -34.93
CA GLU A 374 -9.43 -2.02 -35.75
C GLU A 374 -10.63 -1.07 -35.72
N ILE A 375 -10.42 0.20 -35.39
CA ILE A 375 -11.34 1.29 -35.74
C ILE A 375 -10.56 2.40 -36.42
N THR A 376 -10.73 2.52 -37.75
CA THR A 376 -10.13 3.58 -38.56
C THR A 376 -10.76 4.94 -38.22
N VAL A 377 -9.95 5.95 -37.92
CA VAL A 377 -10.40 7.35 -37.77
C VAL A 377 -9.60 8.25 -38.72
N ASN A 378 -10.32 9.04 -39.53
CA ASN A 378 -9.73 9.85 -40.58
C ASN A 378 -9.12 11.16 -40.06
N ASN A 379 -7.95 11.54 -40.59
CA ASN A 379 -7.40 12.89 -40.46
C ASN A 379 -8.42 13.95 -40.91
N THR A 380 -8.69 14.94 -40.06
CA THR A 380 -9.45 16.14 -40.43
C THR A 380 -8.69 17.38 -40.01
N VAL A 381 -8.29 18.21 -40.98
CA VAL A 381 -7.49 19.43 -40.76
C VAL A 381 -8.41 20.60 -40.38
N VAL A 382 -8.06 21.33 -39.32
CA VAL A 382 -8.60 22.67 -39.05
C VAL A 382 -7.47 23.60 -38.58
N ASN A 383 -7.22 24.68 -39.33
CA ASN A 383 -6.28 25.74 -38.94
C ASN A 383 -6.92 26.67 -37.89
N LYS A 384 -6.12 27.23 -36.97
CA LYS A 384 -6.32 28.65 -36.60
C LYS A 384 -5.10 29.40 -36.02
N GLU A 385 -4.56 30.28 -36.87
CA GLU A 385 -4.06 31.66 -36.65
C GLU A 385 -3.04 32.00 -35.54
N GLU A 386 -2.05 32.83 -35.94
CA GLU A 386 -1.08 33.49 -35.05
C GLU A 386 -1.71 34.60 -34.19
N ILE A 387 -1.13 34.86 -33.01
CA ILE A 387 -0.99 36.23 -32.48
C ILE A 387 0.47 36.43 -32.03
N LYS A 388 1.01 37.64 -32.22
CA LYS A 388 2.42 38.00 -32.03
C LYS A 388 2.63 39.01 -30.89
N THR A 389 3.86 39.05 -30.36
CA THR A 389 4.46 40.16 -29.59
C THR A 389 3.86 40.47 -28.20
N ALA A 390 4.59 41.06 -27.25
CA ALA A 390 5.92 41.69 -27.29
C ALA A 390 6.78 41.41 -26.04
N SER A 391 8.07 41.71 -26.14
CA SER A 391 9.02 41.81 -25.02
C SER A 391 8.69 42.96 -24.06
N SER A 392 9.09 42.82 -22.79
CA SER A 392 9.51 43.93 -21.92
C SER A 392 10.57 43.41 -20.93
N THR A 393 11.61 44.21 -20.71
CA THR A 393 12.82 43.83 -19.96
C THR A 393 12.87 44.47 -18.57
N GLU A 394 13.90 44.08 -17.81
CA GLU A 394 14.63 44.85 -16.78
C GLU A 394 14.25 44.78 -15.28
N LYS A 395 15.34 44.59 -14.50
CA LYS A 395 15.69 45.15 -13.18
C LYS A 395 15.32 44.40 -11.90
N THR A 396 16.33 43.71 -11.38
CA THR A 396 16.70 43.67 -9.96
C THR A 396 16.91 45.08 -9.37
N PRO A 397 16.99 45.18 -8.05
CA PRO A 397 18.21 45.71 -7.47
C PRO A 397 18.83 44.78 -6.40
N ASP A 398 20.15 44.67 -6.47
CA ASP A 398 21.04 44.10 -5.46
C ASP A 398 21.30 45.12 -4.33
N TRP A 399 21.54 44.64 -3.11
CA TRP A 399 22.15 45.36 -1.98
C TRP A 399 22.83 44.36 -1.04
N SER A 400 24.10 44.61 -0.70
CA SER A 400 24.99 43.64 -0.07
C SER A 400 25.44 44.02 1.35
N ASP A 401 25.89 43.01 2.09
CA ASP A 401 26.82 43.04 3.25
C ASP A 401 26.35 43.84 4.51
N GLU A 402 26.94 43.72 5.71
CA GLU A 402 28.20 43.07 6.16
C GLU A 402 28.09 42.69 7.67
N ASP A 403 28.73 41.59 8.11
CA ASP A 403 29.31 41.33 9.46
C ASP A 403 28.45 41.40 10.77
N THR A 404 28.82 40.79 11.93
CA THR A 404 30.01 39.99 12.33
C THR A 404 29.70 38.95 13.44
N ALA A 405 30.70 38.10 13.76
CA ALA A 405 30.91 37.29 14.97
C ALA A 405 30.11 35.96 15.11
N GLY A 406 30.72 34.78 15.31
CA GLY A 406 32.15 34.41 15.32
C GLY A 406 32.72 34.10 16.72
N ASN A 407 32.98 32.81 17.00
CA ASN A 407 33.79 32.32 18.14
C ASN A 407 34.31 30.88 17.79
N PRO A 408 35.42 30.38 18.38
CA PRO A 408 36.51 29.91 17.51
C PRO A 408 37.23 28.64 18.00
N PHE A 409 37.03 27.49 17.35
CA PHE A 409 37.95 26.36 17.52
C PHE A 409 38.07 25.50 16.25
N SER A 410 39.15 25.72 15.50
CA SER A 410 39.58 24.88 14.38
C SER A 410 41.06 24.56 14.54
N THR A 411 41.35 23.42 15.17
CA THR A 411 42.69 22.83 15.22
C THR A 411 42.59 21.32 15.03
N ASN A 412 43.23 20.84 13.96
CA ASN A 412 43.27 19.47 13.46
C ASN A 412 43.24 18.34 14.50
N GLY A 413 42.51 17.26 14.21
CA GLY A 413 42.77 15.94 14.78
C GLY A 413 41.56 15.02 14.80
N GLU A 414 41.68 13.87 14.12
CA GLU A 414 40.86 12.65 14.25
C GLU A 414 39.38 12.76 13.80
N GLY A 415 38.95 11.82 12.95
CA GLY A 415 37.64 11.85 12.28
C GLY A 415 36.55 11.10 13.03
N ASN A 416 35.29 11.48 12.82
CA ASN A 416 34.12 10.81 13.38
C ASN A 416 33.81 9.50 12.62
N PRO A 417 33.87 8.30 13.24
CA PRO A 417 33.90 7.03 12.52
C PRO A 417 32.50 6.46 12.24
N PHE A 418 31.55 7.29 11.76
CA PHE A 418 30.18 6.85 11.49
C PHE A 418 29.51 7.58 10.32
N GLU A 419 30.22 7.69 9.19
CA GLU A 419 29.63 8.17 7.92
C GLU A 419 30.38 7.59 6.69
N GLU A 420 30.65 6.28 6.71
CA GLU A 420 31.11 5.53 5.53
C GLU A 420 29.96 4.69 4.96
N GLU A 421 29.22 5.22 3.99
CA GLU A 421 28.42 4.38 3.09
C GLU A 421 29.35 3.52 2.23
N PRO A 422 28.96 2.26 1.89
CA PRO A 422 29.77 1.39 1.07
C PRO A 422 29.89 1.98 -0.35
N ALA A 423 31.12 2.16 -0.82
CA ALA A 423 31.41 2.66 -2.16
C ALA A 423 31.02 1.65 -3.24
N SER A 424 29.75 1.69 -3.64
CA SER A 424 29.28 1.18 -4.94
C SER A 424 30.03 1.90 -6.08
N PRO A 425 30.16 1.28 -7.27
CA PRO A 425 30.88 1.88 -8.38
C PRO A 425 30.16 3.15 -8.84
N VAL A 426 30.74 4.32 -8.55
CA VAL A 426 30.15 5.61 -8.93
C VAL A 426 30.18 5.74 -10.46
N VAL A 427 29.03 5.50 -11.08
CA VAL A 427 28.78 5.72 -12.52
C VAL A 427 28.78 7.22 -12.78
N SER A 428 29.97 7.82 -12.92
CA SER A 428 30.16 9.26 -13.15
C SER A 428 30.08 9.60 -14.64
N VAL A 429 28.87 9.54 -15.20
CA VAL A 429 28.62 9.80 -16.63
C VAL A 429 28.07 11.24 -16.80
N PRO A 430 28.63 12.05 -17.72
CA PRO A 430 28.02 13.32 -18.07
C PRO A 430 26.73 13.07 -18.87
N VAL A 431 25.63 13.69 -18.46
CA VAL A 431 24.31 13.55 -19.07
C VAL A 431 23.76 14.91 -19.47
N LYS A 432 22.89 14.93 -20.48
CA LYS A 432 22.26 16.14 -21.02
C LYS A 432 20.74 16.01 -21.01
N ALA A 433 20.05 17.01 -20.47
CA ALA A 433 18.60 17.05 -20.42
C ALA A 433 17.99 17.15 -21.83
N LEU A 434 17.04 16.27 -22.12
CA LEU A 434 16.23 16.27 -23.35
C LEU A 434 15.00 17.18 -23.23
N TYR A 435 14.49 17.35 -22.01
CA TYR A 435 13.27 18.10 -21.68
C TYR A 435 13.48 18.98 -20.45
N ASP A 436 12.64 20.01 -20.28
CA ASP A 436 12.54 20.75 -19.02
C ASP A 436 11.93 19.84 -17.94
N TYR A 437 12.50 19.88 -16.74
CA TYR A 437 12.02 19.14 -15.56
C TYR A 437 11.99 20.06 -14.33
N GLU A 438 10.89 20.01 -13.59
CA GLU A 438 10.69 20.76 -12.34
C GLU A 438 10.34 19.76 -11.24
N GLY A 439 11.27 19.56 -10.31
CA GLY A 439 11.14 18.57 -9.24
C GLY A 439 9.98 18.88 -8.29
N GLN A 440 9.22 17.85 -7.93
CA GLN A 440 8.01 17.99 -7.10
C GLN A 440 8.33 17.84 -5.61
N GLU A 441 9.25 16.95 -5.25
CA GLU A 441 9.76 16.74 -3.90
C GLU A 441 11.15 17.37 -3.68
N GLN A 442 11.60 17.48 -2.42
CA GLN A 442 12.77 18.32 -2.07
C GLN A 442 14.12 17.74 -2.51
N ASP A 443 14.19 16.42 -2.61
CA ASP A 443 15.32 15.62 -3.06
C ASP A 443 15.38 15.46 -4.59
N GLU A 444 14.39 15.93 -5.34
CA GLU A 444 14.44 15.99 -6.80
C GLU A 444 15.31 17.13 -7.34
N LEU A 445 15.82 17.00 -8.56
CA LEU A 445 16.47 18.08 -9.31
C LEU A 445 15.46 18.85 -10.15
N SER A 446 15.79 20.10 -10.49
CA SER A 446 15.08 20.89 -11.52
C SER A 446 16.10 21.39 -12.53
N PHE A 447 15.82 21.25 -13.82
CA PHE A 447 16.74 21.56 -14.93
C PHE A 447 15.98 21.84 -16.24
N LYS A 448 16.66 22.39 -17.24
CA LYS A 448 16.08 22.73 -18.54
C LYS A 448 16.62 21.88 -19.68
N ALA A 449 15.85 21.74 -20.75
CA ALA A 449 16.28 21.05 -21.96
C ALA A 449 17.58 21.67 -22.50
N GLY A 450 18.62 20.84 -22.62
CA GLY A 450 19.98 21.26 -22.99
C GLY A 450 20.94 21.52 -21.83
N ASP A 451 20.49 21.52 -20.58
CA ASP A 451 21.39 21.54 -19.42
C ASP A 451 22.20 20.24 -19.36
N GLU A 452 23.47 20.34 -18.93
CA GLU A 452 24.36 19.20 -18.76
C GLU A 452 24.74 19.07 -17.29
N PHE A 453 24.70 17.85 -16.77
CA PHE A 453 25.03 17.53 -15.38
C PHE A 453 25.64 16.13 -15.28
N THR A 454 25.95 15.64 -14.07
CA THR A 454 26.62 14.34 -13.88
C THR A 454 25.66 13.35 -13.25
N LYS A 455 25.37 12.24 -13.95
CA LYS A 455 24.80 11.03 -13.33
C LYS A 455 25.83 10.49 -12.34
N ILE A 456 25.38 10.07 -11.16
CA ILE A 456 26.24 9.55 -10.06
C ILE A 456 25.70 8.27 -9.41
N GLY A 457 24.60 7.73 -9.92
CA GLY A 457 24.02 6.45 -9.53
C GLY A 457 23.37 5.77 -10.72
N GLU A 458 23.10 4.48 -10.59
CA GLU A 458 22.34 3.71 -11.59
C GLU A 458 20.84 4.06 -11.54
N GLU A 459 20.06 3.42 -12.41
CA GLU A 459 18.60 3.56 -12.46
C GLU A 459 17.95 2.60 -11.47
N ASP A 460 16.94 3.05 -10.73
CA ASP A 460 16.19 2.21 -9.78
C ASP A 460 14.99 1.49 -10.42
N ASP A 461 14.33 0.61 -9.66
CA ASP A 461 13.14 -0.15 -10.09
C ASP A 461 11.92 0.74 -10.46
N GLN A 462 12.02 2.06 -10.25
CA GLN A 462 10.98 3.05 -10.56
C GLN A 462 11.39 4.00 -11.71
N GLY A 463 12.55 3.81 -12.31
CA GLY A 463 13.06 4.62 -13.44
C GLY A 463 13.74 5.93 -13.04
N TRP A 464 14.17 6.07 -11.78
CA TRP A 464 14.88 7.27 -11.29
C TRP A 464 16.38 7.06 -11.25
N CYS A 465 17.13 8.12 -11.55
CA CYS A 465 18.58 8.18 -11.44
C CYS A 465 18.99 9.26 -10.45
N LYS A 466 20.16 9.09 -9.80
CA LYS A 466 20.76 10.12 -8.92
C LYS A 466 21.76 10.97 -9.70
N GLY A 467 21.59 12.30 -9.66
CA GLY A 467 22.40 13.26 -10.42
C GLY A 467 23.04 14.34 -9.54
N ARG A 468 23.99 15.08 -10.12
CA ARG A 468 24.62 16.27 -9.54
C ARG A 468 24.72 17.39 -10.57
N LEU A 469 24.06 18.52 -10.30
CA LEU A 469 24.06 19.73 -11.12
C LEU A 469 25.38 20.52 -11.01
N LYS A 470 25.58 21.46 -11.93
CA LYS A 470 26.80 22.31 -12.03
C LYS A 470 27.00 23.27 -10.84
N ASP A 471 25.95 23.53 -10.05
CA ASP A 471 26.00 24.28 -8.79
C ASP A 471 26.38 23.41 -7.57
N GLY A 472 26.42 22.08 -7.75
CA GLY A 472 26.67 21.10 -6.69
C GLY A 472 25.41 20.47 -6.09
N LYS A 473 24.18 20.89 -6.44
CA LYS A 473 22.96 20.23 -5.94
C LYS A 473 22.95 18.77 -6.38
N ILE A 474 22.74 17.87 -5.43
CA ILE A 474 22.50 16.44 -5.66
C ILE A 474 21.01 16.14 -5.48
N GLY A 475 20.47 15.26 -6.30
CA GLY A 475 19.07 14.84 -6.20
C GLY A 475 18.69 13.75 -7.20
N LEU A 476 17.42 13.36 -7.17
CA LEU A 476 16.81 12.40 -8.08
C LEU A 476 16.28 13.08 -9.36
N TYR A 477 16.26 12.35 -10.47
CA TYR A 477 15.61 12.76 -11.72
C TYR A 477 15.13 11.53 -12.52
N PRO A 478 14.08 11.63 -13.36
CA PRO A 478 13.65 10.52 -14.20
C PRO A 478 14.68 10.19 -15.28
N ALA A 479 15.08 8.92 -15.40
CA ALA A 479 16.15 8.49 -16.30
C ALA A 479 15.87 8.83 -17.79
N ASN A 480 14.60 8.76 -18.20
CA ASN A 480 14.14 9.06 -19.55
C ASN A 480 14.09 10.56 -19.91
N TYR A 481 14.47 11.48 -19.00
CA TYR A 481 14.56 12.92 -19.28
C TYR A 481 15.96 13.36 -19.76
N VAL A 482 16.94 12.45 -19.87
CA VAL A 482 18.32 12.76 -20.30
C VAL A 482 18.84 11.82 -21.38
N GLU A 483 19.92 12.26 -22.06
CA GLU A 483 20.80 11.43 -22.88
C GLU A 483 22.22 11.38 -22.27
N ASP A 484 22.90 10.23 -22.34
CA ASP A 484 24.32 10.11 -21.95
C ASP A 484 25.20 10.82 -23.00
N ILE A 485 26.15 11.65 -22.55
CA ILE A 485 27.13 12.32 -23.41
C ILE A 485 28.37 11.42 -23.54
N GLN A 486 28.69 11.00 -24.78
CA GLN A 486 29.88 10.20 -25.13
C GLN A 486 31.11 11.07 -25.47
#